data_AF-A0A3D0DTT2-F1
#
_entry.id   AF-A0A3D0DTT2-F1
#
_cell.length_a   1.000
_cell.length_b   1.000
_cell.length_c   1.000
_cell.angle_alpha   90.00
_cell.angle_beta   90.00
_cell.angle_gamma   90.00
#
_symmetry.space_group_name_H-M   'P 1'
#
loop_
_entity.id
_entity.type
_entity.pdbx_description
1 polymer ?
#
loop_
_entity_poly.entity_id
_entity_poly.type
_entity_poly.pdbx_seq_one_letter_code
_entity_poly.pdbx_strand_id
1 'polypeptide(L)'
;MKAQDVLDFWFLPRDDAGYGKARPEWFRKDAAFDAQIRERFGAAIAQAIAGGLREWDIEHGAQGTLARILVLDQFTRNAHRDTPGAFAGDTLALAAAQQLVDSGADRTLEPQQRAFAYMPFEHAEDARMQQCAVDLFTQLAGGHEGFA
;
A
#
# COMPACT_ATOMS: atom_id res chain seq x y z
N MET A 1 -8.05 2.12 15.18
CA MET A 1 -7.92 1.51 13.84
C MET A 1 -6.91 0.40 13.95
N LYS A 2 -7.19 -0.78 13.39
CA LYS A 2 -6.26 -1.91 13.32
C LYS A 2 -5.71 -2.04 11.91
N ALA A 3 -4.57 -2.72 11.74
CA ALA A 3 -4.02 -3.05 10.42
C ALA A 3 -5.03 -3.79 9.54
N GLN A 4 -5.79 -4.73 10.13
CA GLN A 4 -6.79 -5.51 9.40
C GLN A 4 -7.91 -4.65 8.81
N ASP A 5 -8.32 -3.57 9.48
CA ASP A 5 -9.37 -2.68 8.97
C ASP A 5 -8.96 -2.00 7.64
N VAL A 6 -7.65 -1.73 7.47
CA VAL A 6 -7.07 -1.17 6.25
C VAL A 6 -7.04 -2.24 5.15
N LEU A 7 -6.56 -3.44 5.48
CA LEU A 7 -6.46 -4.55 4.53
C LEU A 7 -7.84 -4.97 4.03
N ASP A 8 -8.81 -5.12 4.93
CA ASP A 8 -10.19 -5.48 4.59
C ASP A 8 -10.86 -4.37 3.78
N PHE A 9 -10.57 -3.10 4.06
CA PHE A 9 -11.11 -2.02 3.23
C PHE A 9 -10.52 -2.02 1.83
N TRP A 10 -9.22 -2.29 1.69
CA TRP A 10 -8.53 -2.19 0.41
C TRP A 10 -8.73 -3.44 -0.45
N PHE A 11 -8.53 -4.62 0.12
CA PHE A 11 -8.58 -5.92 -0.57
C PHE A 11 -9.89 -6.69 -0.40
N LEU A 12 -10.86 -6.14 0.33
CA LEU A 12 -12.05 -6.82 0.84
C LEU A 12 -11.71 -7.86 1.92
N PRO A 13 -12.65 -8.25 2.79
CA PRO A 13 -12.47 -9.36 3.72
C PRO A 13 -12.25 -10.70 3.00
N ARG A 14 -11.57 -11.67 3.65
CA ARG A 14 -11.25 -12.99 3.05
C ARG A 14 -12.48 -13.82 2.66
N ASP A 15 -13.61 -13.60 3.30
CA ASP A 15 -14.89 -14.26 3.00
C ASP A 15 -15.69 -13.57 1.89
N ASP A 16 -15.23 -12.41 1.41
CA ASP A 16 -15.82 -11.72 0.28
C ASP A 16 -15.39 -12.36 -1.05
N ALA A 17 -16.33 -12.54 -1.98
CA ALA A 17 -16.06 -13.12 -3.30
C ALA A 17 -15.12 -12.25 -4.17
N GLY A 18 -14.95 -10.97 -3.82
CA GLY A 18 -14.04 -10.02 -4.42
C GLY A 18 -12.64 -10.02 -3.81
N TYR A 19 -12.39 -10.79 -2.75
CA TYR A 19 -11.10 -10.82 -2.06
C TYR A 19 -9.93 -11.04 -3.03
N GLY A 20 -8.92 -10.17 -2.94
CA GLY A 20 -7.69 -10.29 -3.74
C GLY A 20 -7.85 -10.04 -5.24
N LYS A 21 -9.04 -9.65 -5.71
CA LYS A 21 -9.29 -9.30 -7.12
C LYS A 21 -9.02 -7.82 -7.37
N ALA A 22 -8.69 -7.50 -8.62
CA ALA A 22 -8.54 -6.12 -9.06
C ALA A 22 -9.82 -5.32 -8.84
N ARG A 23 -9.71 -4.16 -8.18
CA ARG A 23 -10.82 -3.27 -7.91
C ARG A 23 -10.72 -2.00 -8.75
N PRO A 24 -11.80 -1.58 -9.46
CA PRO A 24 -11.81 -0.34 -10.23
C PRO A 24 -11.41 0.90 -9.43
N GLU A 25 -11.73 0.93 -8.13
CA GLU A 25 -11.47 2.05 -7.21
C GLU A 25 -9.98 2.34 -7.02
N TRP A 26 -9.10 1.37 -7.26
CA TRP A 26 -7.65 1.57 -7.15
C TRP A 26 -7.08 2.42 -8.29
N PHE A 27 -7.71 2.39 -9.47
CA PHE A 27 -7.18 3.01 -10.69
C PHE A 27 -8.06 4.14 -11.23
N ARG A 28 -9.24 4.36 -10.64
CA ARG A 28 -10.19 5.40 -11.07
C ARG A 28 -10.29 6.48 -10.01
N LYS A 29 -10.36 7.74 -10.45
CA LYS A 29 -10.77 8.84 -9.57
C LYS A 29 -12.24 8.66 -9.20
N ASP A 30 -12.50 8.46 -7.92
CA ASP A 30 -13.85 8.34 -7.37
C ASP A 30 -13.96 9.18 -6.10
N ALA A 31 -14.69 10.29 -6.19
CA ALA A 31 -14.84 11.23 -5.09
C ALA A 31 -15.55 10.63 -3.88
N ALA A 32 -16.45 9.65 -4.09
CA ALA A 32 -17.14 8.96 -3.01
C ALA A 32 -16.20 7.98 -2.29
N PHE A 33 -15.37 7.25 -3.03
CA PHE A 33 -14.34 6.39 -2.44
C PHE A 33 -13.29 7.21 -1.67
N ASP A 34 -12.85 8.33 -2.24
CA ASP A 34 -11.93 9.25 -1.58
C ASP A 34 -12.54 9.83 -0.28
N ALA A 35 -13.84 10.14 -0.27
CA ALA A 35 -14.55 10.61 0.91
C ALA A 35 -14.61 9.54 2.01
N GLN A 36 -14.89 8.29 1.65
CA GLN A 36 -14.86 7.17 2.59
C GLN A 36 -13.47 7.00 3.21
N ILE A 37 -12.40 7.16 2.43
CA ILE A 37 -11.04 7.08 2.94
C ILE A 37 -10.78 8.20 3.95
N ARG A 38 -11.13 9.44 3.61
CA ARG A 38 -10.98 10.59 4.54
C ARG A 38 -11.74 10.37 5.85
N GLU A 39 -13.00 9.96 5.75
CA GLU A 39 -13.87 9.80 6.92
C GLU A 39 -13.41 8.67 7.82
N ARG A 40 -13.08 7.51 7.26
CA ARG A 40 -12.75 6.31 8.02
C ARG A 40 -11.31 6.29 8.50
N PHE A 41 -10.37 6.75 7.68
CA PHE A 41 -8.94 6.57 7.91
C PHE A 41 -8.17 7.86 8.13
N GLY A 42 -8.81 9.04 8.14
CA GLY A 42 -8.13 10.32 8.33
C GLY A 42 -7.25 10.38 9.58
N ALA A 43 -7.69 9.81 10.70
CA ALA A 43 -6.88 9.72 11.92
C ALA A 43 -5.67 8.79 11.76
N ALA A 44 -5.83 7.66 11.07
CA ALA A 44 -4.73 6.73 10.80
C ALA A 44 -3.71 7.35 9.82
N ILE A 45 -4.17 8.07 8.80
CA ILE A 45 -3.32 8.83 7.87
C ILE A 45 -2.46 9.84 8.64
N ALA A 46 -3.09 10.66 9.49
CA ALA A 46 -2.38 11.65 10.30
C ALA A 46 -1.33 11.00 11.22
N GLN A 47 -1.69 9.89 11.89
CA GLN A 47 -0.77 9.14 12.75
C GLN A 47 0.39 8.52 11.97
N ALA A 48 0.12 7.95 10.79
CA ALA A 48 1.14 7.32 9.95
C ALA A 48 2.16 8.35 9.43
N ILE A 49 1.70 9.51 8.94
CA ILE A 49 2.55 10.60 8.46
C ILE A 49 3.43 11.16 9.59
N ALA A 50 2.94 11.15 10.83
CA ALA A 50 3.72 11.49 12.02
C ALA A 50 4.75 10.41 12.43
N GLY A 51 4.89 9.32 11.66
CA GLY A 51 5.82 8.23 11.91
C GLY A 51 5.29 7.09 12.78
N GLY A 52 4.00 7.11 13.14
CA GLY A 52 3.33 6.09 13.96
C GLY A 52 2.91 4.83 13.18
N LEU A 53 2.06 4.01 13.81
CA LEU A 53 1.57 2.71 13.31
C LEU A 53 2.65 1.63 13.14
N ARG A 54 3.88 1.87 13.63
CA ARG A 54 5.01 0.93 13.55
C ARG A 54 4.77 -0.34 14.35
N GLU A 55 3.90 -0.26 15.35
CA GLU A 55 3.43 -1.41 16.12
C GLU A 55 2.82 -2.49 15.22
N TRP A 56 2.19 -2.11 14.10
CA TRP A 56 1.60 -3.07 13.15
C TRP A 56 2.66 -3.96 12.49
N ASP A 57 3.84 -3.41 12.18
CA ASP A 57 4.94 -4.16 11.59
C ASP A 57 5.38 -5.31 12.50
N ILE A 58 5.32 -5.10 13.83
CA ILE A 58 5.72 -6.10 14.84
C ILE A 58 4.58 -7.09 15.10
N GLU A 59 3.36 -6.59 15.27
CA GLU A 59 2.20 -7.40 15.62
C GLU A 59 1.73 -8.31 14.49
N HIS A 60 1.90 -7.88 13.24
CA HIS A 60 1.34 -8.54 12.05
C HIS A 60 2.35 -8.80 10.93
N GLY A 61 3.64 -8.52 11.17
CA GLY A 61 4.70 -8.78 10.19
C GLY A 61 4.43 -8.12 8.84
N ALA A 62 4.60 -8.88 7.76
CA ALA A 62 4.42 -8.39 6.39
C ALA A 62 3.03 -7.77 6.12
N GLN A 63 1.96 -8.34 6.69
CA GLN A 63 0.60 -7.80 6.54
C GLN A 63 0.44 -6.46 7.25
N GLY A 64 1.04 -6.30 8.44
CA GLY A 64 1.06 -5.04 9.18
C GLY A 64 1.83 -3.95 8.44
N THR A 65 3.02 -4.29 7.95
CA THR A 65 3.83 -3.37 7.13
C THR A 65 3.09 -2.95 5.86
N LEU A 66 2.43 -3.89 5.17
CA LEU A 66 1.60 -3.58 4.00
C LEU A 66 0.46 -2.63 4.35
N ALA A 67 -0.27 -2.86 5.45
CA ALA A 67 -1.33 -1.96 5.88
C ALA A 67 -0.80 -0.54 6.11
N ARG A 68 0.38 -0.42 6.74
CA ARG A 68 1.03 0.87 6.95
C ARG A 68 1.46 1.53 5.63
N ILE A 69 2.00 0.76 4.68
CA ILE A 69 2.32 1.24 3.32
C ILE A 69 1.07 1.78 2.62
N LEU A 70 -0.05 1.05 2.66
CA LEU A 70 -1.31 1.50 2.05
C LEU A 70 -1.80 2.82 2.63
N VAL A 71 -1.71 3.00 3.95
CA VAL A 71 -2.10 4.26 4.61
C VAL A 71 -1.20 5.42 4.17
N LEU A 72 0.11 5.18 4.08
CA LEU A 72 1.10 6.21 3.74
C LEU A 72 1.09 6.60 2.26
N ASP A 73 0.82 5.64 1.37
CA ASP A 73 0.96 5.83 -0.08
C ASP A 73 -0.40 5.93 -0.80
N GLN A 74 -1.26 4.91 -0.67
CA GLN A 74 -2.53 4.90 -1.40
C GLN A 74 -3.54 5.85 -0.76
N PHE A 75 -3.72 5.77 0.57
CA PHE A 75 -4.78 6.53 1.24
C PHE A 75 -4.48 8.02 1.28
N THR A 76 -3.22 8.43 1.37
CA THR A 76 -2.81 9.84 1.23
C THR A 76 -3.18 10.38 -0.15
N ARG A 77 -2.88 9.62 -1.22
CA ARG A 77 -3.23 9.97 -2.61
C ARG A 77 -4.73 10.09 -2.85
N ASN A 78 -5.54 9.22 -2.25
CA ASN A 78 -7.00 9.31 -2.32
C ASN A 78 -7.55 10.46 -1.45
N ALA A 79 -7.10 10.55 -0.19
CA ALA A 79 -7.63 11.50 0.79
C ALA A 79 -7.31 12.95 0.44
N HIS A 80 -6.10 13.19 -0.06
CA HIS A 80 -5.53 14.51 -0.35
C HIS A 80 -5.34 14.73 -1.85
N ARG A 81 -6.14 14.06 -2.68
CA ARG A 81 -6.05 14.10 -4.15
C ARG A 81 -5.91 15.53 -4.68
N ASP A 82 -5.03 15.69 -5.67
CA ASP A 82 -4.75 16.95 -6.34
C ASP A 82 -4.23 18.06 -5.37
N THR A 83 -3.62 17.66 -4.26
CA THR A 83 -2.90 18.54 -3.31
C THR A 83 -1.51 17.99 -2.96
N PRO A 84 -0.58 18.80 -2.44
CA PRO A 84 0.72 18.32 -1.96
C PRO A 84 0.61 17.26 -0.85
N GLY A 85 -0.49 17.24 -0.09
CA GLY A 85 -0.73 16.24 0.94
C GLY A 85 -0.81 14.80 0.41
N ALA A 86 -1.05 14.62 -0.89
CA ALA A 86 -1.05 13.31 -1.53
C ALA A 86 0.31 12.61 -1.49
N PHE A 87 1.40 13.36 -1.29
CA PHE A 87 2.78 12.86 -1.28
C PHE A 87 3.41 12.85 0.12
N ALA A 88 2.62 13.20 1.15
CA ALA A 88 3.12 13.43 2.50
C ALA A 88 3.69 12.16 3.17
N GLY A 89 3.29 10.97 2.70
CA GLY A 89 3.75 9.69 3.23
C GLY A 89 4.85 9.02 2.41
N ASP A 90 5.22 9.54 1.24
CA ASP A 90 6.04 8.83 0.24
C ASP A 90 7.38 8.34 0.81
N THR A 91 8.12 9.21 1.49
CA THR A 91 9.41 8.84 2.12
C THR A 91 9.25 7.74 3.17
N LEU A 92 8.18 7.77 3.96
CA LEU A 92 7.91 6.77 5.00
C LEU A 92 7.41 5.45 4.39
N ALA A 93 6.61 5.52 3.32
CA ALA A 93 6.13 4.36 2.58
C ALA A 93 7.29 3.64 1.90
N LEU A 94 8.18 4.38 1.23
CA LEU A 94 9.37 3.83 0.59
C LEU A 94 10.30 3.17 1.61
N ALA A 95 10.55 3.80 2.75
CA ALA A 95 11.37 3.21 3.80
C ALA A 95 10.77 1.89 4.33
N ALA A 96 9.45 1.83 4.50
CA ALA A 96 8.76 0.60 4.92
C ALA A 96 8.83 -0.50 3.84
N ALA A 97 8.62 -0.12 2.57
CA ALA A 97 8.68 -1.03 1.44
C ALA A 97 10.09 -1.62 1.26
N GLN A 98 11.14 -0.79 1.37
CA GLN A 98 12.53 -1.24 1.32
C GLN A 98 12.82 -2.25 2.44
N GLN A 99 12.43 -1.94 3.68
CA GLN A 99 12.60 -2.87 4.81
C GLN A 99 11.89 -4.21 4.58
N LEU A 100 10.68 -4.16 4.02
CA LEU A 100 9.90 -5.36 3.74
C LEU A 100 10.58 -6.23 2.67
N VAL A 101 11.04 -5.63 1.58
CA VAL A 101 11.76 -6.31 0.48
C VAL A 101 13.12 -6.84 0.94
N ASP A 102 13.90 -6.04 1.67
CA ASP A 102 15.24 -6.43 2.13
C ASP A 102 15.19 -7.65 3.07
N SER A 103 14.11 -7.78 3.85
CA SER A 103 13.87 -8.95 4.69
C SER A 103 13.36 -10.19 3.93
N GLY A 104 12.92 -10.02 2.68
CA GLY A 104 12.25 -11.04 1.87
C GLY A 104 10.83 -11.40 2.35
N ALA A 105 10.30 -10.70 3.35
CA ALA A 105 8.98 -10.97 3.91
C ALA A 105 7.83 -10.56 2.97
N ASP A 106 8.09 -9.67 2.00
CA ASP A 106 7.19 -9.36 0.89
C ASP A 106 6.70 -10.62 0.15
N ARG A 107 7.55 -11.66 0.06
CA ARG A 107 7.23 -12.93 -0.60
C ARG A 107 6.15 -13.76 0.10
N THR A 108 5.82 -13.42 1.35
CA THR A 108 4.71 -14.01 2.10
C THR A 108 3.36 -13.39 1.77
N LEU A 109 3.35 -12.22 1.12
CA LEU A 109 2.13 -11.54 0.68
C LEU A 109 1.56 -12.20 -0.57
N GLU A 110 0.24 -12.14 -0.72
CA GLU A 110 -0.43 -12.55 -1.96
C GLU A 110 -0.02 -11.62 -3.13
N PRO A 111 -0.09 -12.06 -4.40
CA PRO A 111 0.48 -11.29 -5.51
C PRO A 111 -0.03 -9.86 -5.62
N GLN A 112 -1.35 -9.67 -5.52
CA GLN A 112 -1.98 -8.36 -5.55
C GLN A 112 -1.53 -7.46 -4.40
N GLN A 113 -1.40 -8.03 -3.20
CA GLN A 113 -0.90 -7.34 -2.01
C GLN A 113 0.54 -6.89 -2.21
N ARG A 114 1.35 -7.75 -2.81
CA ARG A 114 2.76 -7.50 -3.08
C ARG A 114 2.97 -6.36 -4.07
N ALA A 115 2.14 -6.25 -5.11
CA ALA A 115 2.18 -5.09 -5.99
C ALA A 115 1.99 -3.76 -5.24
N PHE A 116 1.05 -3.68 -4.30
CA PHE A 116 0.88 -2.47 -3.48
C PHE A 116 2.04 -2.23 -2.52
N ALA A 117 2.71 -3.29 -2.05
CA ALA A 117 3.96 -3.13 -1.30
C ALA A 117 5.11 -2.57 -2.15
N TYR A 118 5.06 -2.74 -3.48
CA TYR A 118 6.08 -2.29 -4.42
C TYR A 118 5.81 -0.89 -5.01
N MET A 119 4.56 -0.42 -5.01
CA MET A 119 4.20 0.91 -5.52
C MET A 119 5.04 2.08 -4.95
N PRO A 120 5.47 2.09 -3.67
CA PRO A 120 6.33 3.17 -3.17
C PRO A 120 7.66 3.32 -3.93
N PHE A 121 8.19 2.25 -4.52
CA PHE A 121 9.38 2.32 -5.38
C PHE A 121 9.09 3.03 -6.71
N GLU A 122 7.92 2.78 -7.30
CA GLU A 122 7.44 3.44 -8.52
C GLU A 122 7.12 4.92 -8.29
N HIS A 123 6.67 5.29 -7.09
CA HIS A 123 6.37 6.68 -6.76
C HIS A 123 7.60 7.51 -6.37
N ALA A 124 8.73 6.86 -6.11
CA ALA A 124 9.95 7.56 -5.76
C ALA A 124 10.56 8.28 -6.98
N GLU A 125 10.85 9.57 -6.84
CA GLU A 125 11.58 10.37 -7.85
C GLU A 125 13.10 10.09 -7.84
N ASP A 126 13.46 8.80 -7.88
CA ASP A 126 14.84 8.32 -7.88
C ASP A 126 15.00 7.19 -8.92
N ALA A 127 15.97 7.34 -9.83
CA ALA A 127 16.16 6.40 -10.93
C ALA A 127 16.52 4.97 -10.48
N ARG A 128 17.18 4.82 -9.33
CA ARG A 128 17.48 3.50 -8.77
C ARG A 128 16.22 2.86 -8.22
N MET A 129 15.37 3.63 -7.56
CA MET A 129 14.08 3.14 -7.06
C MET A 129 13.16 2.72 -8.21
N GLN A 130 13.15 3.49 -9.30
CA GLN A 130 12.44 3.10 -10.54
C GLN A 130 12.95 1.75 -11.10
N GLN A 131 14.27 1.55 -11.15
CA GLN A 131 14.83 0.27 -11.57
C GLN A 131 14.44 -0.87 -10.61
N CYS A 132 14.48 -0.62 -9.30
CA CYS A 132 14.03 -1.59 -8.31
C CYS A 132 12.55 -1.95 -8.49
N ALA A 133 11.68 -0.97 -8.78
CA ALA A 133 10.27 -1.22 -9.07
C ALA A 133 10.13 -2.16 -10.28
N VAL A 134 10.80 -1.85 -11.39
CA VAL A 134 10.79 -2.70 -12.60
C VAL A 134 11.23 -4.13 -12.30
N ASP A 135 12.32 -4.30 -11.55
CA ASP A 135 12.85 -5.63 -11.22
C ASP A 135 11.86 -6.41 -10.32
N LEU A 136 11.26 -5.75 -9.34
CA LEU A 136 10.28 -6.36 -8.42
C LEU A 136 8.99 -6.77 -9.13
N PHE A 137 8.44 -5.90 -9.98
CA PHE A 137 7.25 -6.21 -10.77
C PHE A 137 7.52 -7.28 -11.83
N THR A 138 8.71 -7.29 -12.44
CA THR A 138 9.11 -8.35 -13.38
C THR A 138 9.16 -9.72 -12.69
N GLN A 139 9.75 -9.79 -11.50
CA GLN A 139 9.78 -11.02 -10.71
C GLN A 139 8.36 -11.49 -10.31
N LEU A 140 7.50 -10.54 -9.94
CA LEU A 140 6.12 -10.82 -9.57
C LEU A 140 5.31 -11.37 -10.75
N ALA A 141 5.42 -10.75 -11.93
CA ALA A 141 4.77 -11.23 -13.14
C ALA A 141 5.30 -12.60 -13.59
N GLY A 142 6.63 -12.81 -13.52
CA GLY A 142 7.24 -14.10 -13.87
C GLY A 142 6.85 -15.26 -12.94
N GLY A 143 6.49 -14.97 -11.68
CA GLY A 143 6.04 -15.96 -10.70
C GLY A 143 4.53 -16.25 -10.75
N HIS A 144 3.74 -15.43 -11.44
CA HIS A 144 2.28 -15.49 -11.42
C HIS A 144 1.70 -15.17 -12.79
N GLU A 145 1.43 -16.21 -13.59
CA GLU A 145 0.77 -16.07 -14.90
C GLU A 145 -0.57 -15.33 -14.76
N GLY A 146 -0.77 -14.27 -15.54
CA GLY A 146 -1.95 -13.40 -15.48
C GLY A 146 -1.83 -12.18 -14.57
N PHE A 147 -0.67 -11.95 -13.95
CA PHE A 147 -0.36 -10.75 -13.16
C PHE A 147 0.29 -9.61 -13.98
N ALA A 148 0.08 -9.58 -15.30
CA ALA A 148 0.61 -8.56 -16.21
C ALA A 148 -0.50 -7.82 -16.95
#